data_AF-A0A1G2NEF3-F1
#
_entry.id   AF-A0A1G2NEF3-F1
#
_cell.length_a   1.000
_cell.length_b   1.000
_cell.length_c   1.000
_cell.angle_alpha   90.00
_cell.angle_beta   90.00
_cell.angle_gamma   90.00
#
_symmetry.space_group_name_H-M   'P 1'
#
loop_
_entity.id
_entity.type
_entity.pdbx_description
1 polymer ?
#
loop_
_entity_poly.entity_id
_entity_poly.type
_entity_poly.pdbx_seq_one_letter_code
_entity_poly.pdbx_strand_id
1 'polypeptide(L)'
;MNNAELIEKIKKIRCAIRYHRDQVEDDRCWLDDYLVWAELPDSPPPRNLTLQQKLLKCEIFYANRRADEPDPRSEQAILDPALWDRDLEKMSLIELAQTKATLLFVVGYHRDLEEVERRARTIKDDRDLYSIALPEKIPADFRLPPRDEFLGRAKSGAGCPNFWDSHEHCGRECNLYEWGPCK
;
A
#
# COMPACT_ATOMS: atom_id res chain seq x y z
N MET A 1 14.36 17.66 -16.44
CA MET A 1 14.64 16.56 -15.51
C MET A 1 15.82 15.78 -16.08
N ASN A 2 16.91 15.66 -15.35
CA ASN A 2 18.07 14.84 -15.75
C ASN A 2 17.94 13.38 -15.26
N ASN A 3 18.88 12.50 -15.63
CA ASN A 3 18.84 11.08 -15.23
C ASN A 3 18.76 10.90 -13.71
N ALA A 4 19.58 11.62 -12.95
CA ALA A 4 19.63 11.49 -11.50
C ALA A 4 18.29 11.86 -10.85
N GLU A 5 17.66 12.95 -11.29
CA GLU A 5 16.35 13.37 -10.80
C GLU A 5 15.25 12.34 -11.12
N LEU A 6 15.29 11.70 -12.29
CA LEU A 6 14.34 10.64 -12.64
C LEU A 6 14.56 9.38 -11.81
N ILE A 7 15.81 8.95 -11.63
CA ILE A 7 16.16 7.79 -10.80
C ILE A 7 15.65 7.97 -9.37
N GLU A 8 15.91 9.13 -8.76
CA GLU A 8 15.46 9.40 -7.40
C GLU A 8 13.92 9.43 -7.28
N LYS A 9 13.22 9.96 -8.29
CA LYS A 9 11.75 9.89 -8.33
C LYS A 9 11.23 8.47 -8.47
N ILE A 10 11.84 7.65 -9.32
CA ILE A 10 11.46 6.23 -9.49
C ILE A 10 11.68 5.46 -8.19
N LYS A 11 12.85 5.63 -7.56
CA LYS A 11 13.17 5.01 -6.27
C LYS A 11 12.18 5.40 -5.19
N LYS A 12 11.79 6.67 -5.11
CA LYS A 12 10.80 7.14 -4.14
C LYS A 12 9.45 6.44 -4.31
N ILE A 13 8.96 6.33 -5.55
CA ILE A 13 7.70 5.61 -5.85
C ILE A 13 7.83 4.13 -5.50
N ARG A 14 8.89 3.46 -5.94
CA ARG A 14 9.13 2.05 -5.62
C ARG A 14 9.24 1.82 -4.11
N CYS A 15 9.87 2.72 -3.37
CA CYS A 15 9.97 2.66 -1.91
C CYS A 15 8.59 2.68 -1.25
N ALA A 16 7.69 3.57 -1.67
CA ALA A 16 6.32 3.61 -1.15
C ALA A 16 5.55 2.30 -1.46
N ILE A 17 5.71 1.76 -2.67
CA ILE A 17 5.08 0.49 -3.05
C ILE A 17 5.68 -0.70 -2.27
N ARG A 18 6.99 -0.71 -2.03
CA ARG A 18 7.66 -1.74 -1.18
C ARG A 18 7.17 -1.67 0.26
N TYR A 19 7.09 -0.47 0.84
CA TYR A 19 6.55 -0.28 2.18
C TYR A 19 5.15 -0.90 2.29
N HIS A 20 4.28 -0.61 1.32
CA HIS A 20 2.92 -1.16 1.24
C HIS A 20 2.89 -2.68 1.06
N ARG A 21 3.77 -3.24 0.20
CA ARG A 21 3.93 -4.69 0.01
C ARG A 21 4.41 -5.40 1.28
N ASP A 22 5.32 -4.77 2.01
CA ASP A 22 6.05 -5.38 3.14
C ASP A 22 5.30 -5.26 4.47
N GLN A 23 4.15 -4.57 4.51
CA GLN A 23 3.25 -4.61 5.67
C GLN A 23 2.72 -6.04 5.86
N VAL A 24 2.65 -6.50 7.11
CA VAL A 24 2.20 -7.86 7.48
C VAL A 24 1.21 -7.81 8.63
N GLU A 25 0.32 -8.81 8.70
CA GLU A 25 -0.59 -9.01 9.84
C GLU A 25 -1.35 -7.73 10.25
N ASP A 26 -1.19 -7.29 11.51
CA ASP A 26 -1.83 -6.12 12.09
C ASP A 26 -1.37 -4.79 11.47
N ASP A 27 -0.19 -4.77 10.83
CA ASP A 27 0.34 -3.57 10.19
C ASP A 27 -0.35 -3.28 8.84
N ARG A 28 -1.06 -4.25 8.25
CA ARG A 28 -1.78 -4.07 6.97
C ARG A 28 -3.12 -3.37 7.15
N CYS A 29 -3.32 -2.27 6.42
CA CYS A 29 -4.57 -1.52 6.38
C CYS A 29 -4.88 -0.91 5.03
N TRP A 30 -6.15 -0.61 4.79
CA TRP A 30 -6.57 0.18 3.63
C TRP A 30 -5.98 1.60 3.63
N LEU A 31 -5.54 2.11 4.79
CA LEU A 31 -4.89 3.41 4.87
C LEU A 31 -3.53 3.43 4.21
N ASP A 32 -2.81 2.31 4.19
CA ASP A 32 -1.48 2.23 3.58
C ASP A 32 -1.51 2.56 2.09
N ASP A 33 -2.67 2.39 1.45
CA ASP A 33 -2.88 2.76 0.06
C ASP A 33 -2.61 4.26 -0.17
N TYR A 34 -2.93 5.13 0.80
CA TYR A 34 -2.67 6.57 0.70
C TYR A 34 -1.18 6.88 0.70
N LEU A 35 -0.35 6.04 1.31
CA LEU A 35 1.11 6.19 1.28
C LEU A 35 1.65 5.91 -0.13
N VAL A 36 1.07 4.93 -0.82
CA VAL A 36 1.38 4.67 -2.23
C VAL A 36 0.90 5.82 -3.11
N TRP A 37 -0.31 6.32 -2.87
CA TRP A 37 -0.91 7.38 -3.68
C TRP A 37 -0.26 8.74 -3.49
N ALA A 38 0.39 9.00 -2.36
CA ALA A 38 1.04 10.27 -2.03
C ALA A 38 2.08 10.73 -3.07
N GLU A 39 2.58 9.81 -3.90
CA GLU A 39 3.50 10.13 -4.99
C GLU A 39 2.81 10.63 -6.26
N LEU A 40 1.48 10.60 -6.33
CA LEU A 40 0.69 11.19 -7.40
C LEU A 40 0.55 12.72 -7.20
N PRO A 41 0.62 13.52 -8.28
CA PRO A 41 0.47 14.98 -8.20
C PRO A 41 -0.87 15.45 -7.61
N ASP A 42 -1.90 14.64 -7.77
CA ASP A 42 -3.28 14.86 -7.36
C ASP A 42 -3.71 13.91 -6.22
N SER A 43 -2.75 13.41 -5.44
CA SER A 43 -3.04 12.49 -4.34
C SER A 43 -4.07 13.08 -3.37
N PRO A 44 -5.20 12.39 -3.13
CA PRO A 44 -6.17 12.87 -2.16
C PRO A 44 -5.58 12.80 -0.75
N PRO A 45 -5.87 13.76 0.14
CA PRO A 45 -5.61 13.57 1.55
C PRO A 45 -6.44 12.38 2.06
N PRO A 46 -5.96 11.65 3.09
CA PRO A 46 -6.76 10.67 3.80
C PRO A 46 -8.05 11.34 4.25
N ARG A 47 -9.18 10.87 3.69
CA ARG A 47 -10.42 11.64 3.63
C ARG A 47 -11.03 11.85 5.03
N ASN A 48 -11.79 12.94 5.17
CA ASN A 48 -12.73 13.21 6.26
C ASN A 48 -13.89 12.19 6.25
N LEU A 49 -13.59 10.94 6.59
CA LEU A 49 -14.56 9.86 6.73
C LEU A 49 -15.10 9.82 8.16
N THR A 50 -16.40 9.57 8.30
CA THR A 50 -16.99 9.27 9.60
C THR A 50 -16.43 7.96 10.16
N LEU A 51 -16.52 7.74 11.48
CA LEU A 51 -16.13 6.47 12.10
C LEU A 51 -16.81 5.28 11.41
N GLN A 52 -18.11 5.37 11.14
CA GLN A 52 -18.87 4.32 10.44
C GLN A 52 -18.30 4.00 9.05
N GLN A 53 -17.92 5.02 8.28
CA GLN A 53 -17.32 4.81 6.96
C GLN A 53 -15.93 4.17 7.04
N LYS A 54 -15.13 4.56 8.05
CA LYS A 54 -13.81 3.96 8.32
C LYS A 54 -13.94 2.47 8.67
N LEU A 55 -14.87 2.14 9.57
CA LEU A 55 -15.16 0.75 9.94
C LEU A 55 -15.63 -0.09 8.76
N LEU A 56 -16.54 0.46 7.93
CA LEU A 56 -16.99 -0.22 6.71
C LEU A 56 -15.82 -0.50 5.75
N LYS A 57 -14.88 0.43 5.58
CA LYS A 57 -13.67 0.20 4.78
C LYS A 57 -12.79 -0.92 5.35
N CYS A 58 -12.68 -1.04 6.67
CA CYS A 58 -11.96 -2.14 7.31
C CYS A 58 -12.62 -3.50 7.00
N GLU A 59 -13.96 -3.58 7.07
CA GLU A 59 -14.69 -4.80 6.71
C GLU A 59 -14.49 -5.18 5.23
N ILE A 60 -14.59 -4.21 4.34
CA ILE A 60 -14.38 -4.41 2.89
C ILE A 60 -12.94 -4.87 2.62
N PHE A 61 -11.96 -4.22 3.24
CA PHE A 61 -10.55 -4.61 3.13
C PHE A 61 -10.34 -6.05 3.57
N TYR A 62 -10.81 -6.41 4.77
CA TYR A 62 -10.64 -7.76 5.31
C TYR A 62 -11.30 -8.83 4.43
N ALA A 63 -12.46 -8.52 3.85
CA ALA A 63 -13.18 -9.46 2.99
C ALA A 63 -12.49 -9.69 1.63
N ASN A 64 -11.79 -8.68 1.09
CA ASN A 64 -11.32 -8.70 -0.30
C ASN A 64 -9.79 -8.76 -0.46
N ARG A 65 -9.02 -8.40 0.59
CA ARG A 65 -7.55 -8.20 0.52
C ARG A 65 -6.76 -9.11 1.47
N ARG A 66 -7.39 -10.22 1.91
CA ARG A 66 -6.77 -11.25 2.76
C ARG A 66 -6.57 -12.57 2.03
N ALA A 67 -5.47 -13.27 2.32
CA ALA A 67 -5.28 -14.66 1.93
C ALA A 67 -5.10 -15.53 3.19
N ASP A 68 -5.48 -16.81 3.09
CA ASP A 68 -5.24 -17.76 4.18
C ASP A 68 -3.79 -18.28 4.16
N GLU A 69 -3.16 -18.31 2.97
CA GLU A 69 -1.80 -18.79 2.74
C GLU A 69 -0.95 -17.70 2.06
N PRO A 70 0.38 -17.69 2.29
CA PRO A 70 1.26 -16.78 1.59
C PRO A 70 1.38 -17.17 0.10
N ASP A 71 1.61 -16.17 -0.74
CA ASP A 71 1.87 -16.42 -2.16
C ASP A 71 3.19 -17.17 -2.36
N PRO A 72 3.26 -18.10 -3.32
CA PRO A 72 4.49 -18.79 -3.63
C PRO A 72 5.54 -17.80 -4.13
N ARG A 73 6.77 -17.95 -3.63
CA ARG A 73 7.89 -17.15 -4.08
C ARG A 73 8.21 -17.46 -5.55
N SER A 74 8.37 -16.41 -6.36
CA SER A 74 8.84 -16.54 -7.74
C SER A 74 10.30 -17.04 -7.77
N GLU A 75 10.63 -17.95 -8.69
CA GLU A 75 12.02 -18.34 -8.97
C GLU A 75 12.88 -17.16 -9.45
N GLN A 76 12.23 -16.11 -9.97
CA GLN A 76 12.88 -14.88 -10.45
C GLN A 76 13.02 -13.82 -9.35
N ALA A 77 12.67 -14.15 -8.10
CA ALA A 77 12.70 -13.17 -7.01
C ALA A 77 14.15 -12.72 -6.69
N ILE A 78 14.36 -11.41 -6.65
CA ILE A 78 15.65 -10.80 -6.28
C ILE A 78 15.65 -10.58 -4.76
N LEU A 79 16.32 -11.45 -4.02
CA LEU A 79 16.27 -11.43 -2.54
C LEU A 79 17.22 -10.42 -1.90
N ASP A 80 18.25 -9.98 -2.63
CA ASP A 80 19.22 -8.99 -2.15
C ASP A 80 18.71 -7.57 -2.40
N PRO A 81 18.40 -6.77 -1.35
CA PRO A 81 17.92 -5.40 -1.51
C PRO A 81 18.90 -4.48 -2.25
N ALA A 82 20.21 -4.77 -2.21
CA ALA A 82 21.20 -4.00 -2.95
C ALA A 82 21.03 -4.12 -4.48
N LEU A 83 20.25 -5.10 -4.94
CA LEU A 83 19.99 -5.36 -6.35
C LEU A 83 18.64 -4.81 -6.83
N TRP A 84 17.76 -4.37 -5.94
CA TRP A 84 16.36 -4.03 -6.26
C TRP A 84 16.18 -2.86 -7.23
N ASP A 85 17.11 -1.90 -7.28
CA ASP A 85 17.02 -0.75 -8.20
C ASP A 85 18.22 -0.65 -9.16
N ARG A 86 18.98 -1.74 -9.31
CA ARG A 86 20.14 -1.79 -10.22
C ARG A 86 19.77 -1.74 -11.70
N ASP A 87 18.51 -2.01 -12.04
CA ASP A 87 18.01 -1.83 -13.39
C ASP A 87 18.12 -0.37 -13.84
N LEU A 88 17.93 0.58 -12.93
CA LEU A 88 17.94 2.02 -13.22
C LEU A 88 19.30 2.54 -13.68
N GLU A 89 20.41 1.93 -13.24
CA GLU A 89 21.78 2.34 -13.59
C GLU A 89 22.08 2.19 -15.08
N LYS A 90 21.37 1.27 -15.75
CA LYS A 90 21.59 0.90 -17.15
C LYS A 90 20.58 1.53 -18.10
N MET A 91 19.52 2.14 -17.57
CA MET A 91 18.46 2.75 -18.36
C MET A 91 18.91 4.06 -18.99
N SER A 92 18.59 4.24 -20.27
CA SER A 92 18.63 5.52 -20.96
C SER A 92 17.62 6.51 -20.36
N LEU A 93 17.79 7.79 -20.68
CA LEU A 93 16.85 8.84 -20.26
C LEU A 93 15.39 8.53 -20.69
N ILE A 94 15.21 7.94 -21.87
CA ILE A 94 13.90 7.57 -22.39
C ILE A 94 13.30 6.42 -21.57
N GLU A 95 14.07 5.38 -21.28
CA GLU A 95 13.63 4.24 -20.47
C GLU A 95 13.30 4.66 -19.03
N LEU A 96 14.08 5.56 -18.43
CA LEU A 96 13.77 6.14 -17.13
C LEU A 96 12.45 6.92 -17.17
N ALA A 97 12.23 7.74 -18.21
CA ALA A 97 10.98 8.48 -18.36
C ALA A 97 9.77 7.55 -18.54
N GLN A 98 9.91 6.48 -19.34
CA GLN A 98 8.88 5.46 -19.53
C GLN A 98 8.60 4.69 -18.24
N THR A 99 9.64 4.27 -17.51
CA THR A 99 9.52 3.58 -16.22
C THR A 99 8.75 4.43 -15.22
N LYS A 100 9.10 5.72 -15.11
CA LYS A 100 8.37 6.66 -14.27
C LYS A 100 6.90 6.79 -14.70
N ALA A 101 6.64 6.92 -16.00
CA ALA A 101 5.27 7.03 -16.52
C ALA A 101 4.44 5.77 -16.21
N THR A 102 5.02 4.58 -16.39
CA THR A 102 4.39 3.31 -16.02
C THR A 102 4.09 3.24 -14.53
N LEU A 103 5.04 3.64 -13.67
CA LEU A 103 4.83 3.66 -12.23
C LEU A 103 3.69 4.59 -11.80
N LEU A 104 3.66 5.81 -12.34
CA LEU A 104 2.57 6.75 -12.08
C LEU A 104 1.23 6.22 -12.59
N PHE A 105 1.22 5.58 -13.77
CA PHE A 105 0.03 4.96 -14.31
C PHE A 105 -0.52 3.84 -13.41
N VAL A 106 0.32 2.89 -12.97
CA VAL A 106 -0.17 1.78 -12.13
C VAL A 106 -0.60 2.24 -10.74
N VAL A 107 0.08 3.23 -10.16
CA VAL A 107 -0.33 3.83 -8.88
C VAL A 107 -1.66 4.58 -9.03
N GLY A 108 -1.83 5.34 -10.12
CA GLY A 108 -3.08 6.02 -10.44
C GLY A 108 -4.23 5.05 -10.69
N TYR A 109 -4.01 3.99 -11.47
CA TYR A 109 -5.00 2.96 -11.70
C TYR A 109 -5.39 2.25 -10.40
N HIS A 110 -4.41 1.90 -9.54
CA HIS A 110 -4.69 1.32 -8.23
C HIS A 110 -5.53 2.25 -7.33
N ARG A 111 -5.34 3.57 -7.40
CA ARG A 111 -6.16 4.56 -6.68
C ARG A 111 -7.60 4.58 -7.20
N ASP A 112 -7.75 4.64 -8.51
CA ASP A 112 -9.04 4.93 -9.16
C ASP A 112 -9.85 3.66 -9.45
N LEU A 113 -9.30 2.48 -9.13
CA LEU A 113 -9.86 1.18 -9.48
C LEU A 113 -11.30 1.00 -9.04
N GLU A 114 -11.64 1.41 -7.81
CA GLU A 114 -13.00 1.24 -7.28
C GLU A 114 -14.05 2.04 -8.07
N GLU A 115 -13.65 3.21 -8.59
CA GLU A 115 -14.50 4.07 -9.40
C GLU A 115 -14.60 3.57 -10.85
N VAL A 116 -13.46 3.19 -11.43
CA VAL A 116 -13.36 2.72 -12.81
C VAL A 116 -14.05 1.36 -13.00
N GLU A 117 -13.77 0.41 -12.11
CA GLU A 117 -14.25 -0.98 -12.22
C GLU A 117 -15.57 -1.21 -11.47
N ARG A 118 -16.05 -0.22 -10.72
CA ARG A 118 -17.29 -0.28 -9.91
C ARG A 118 -17.35 -1.50 -8.98
N ARG A 119 -16.20 -1.85 -8.38
CA ARG A 119 -16.04 -2.95 -7.42
C ARG A 119 -15.03 -2.60 -6.34
N ALA A 120 -15.05 -3.34 -5.22
CA ALA A 120 -14.00 -3.23 -4.22
C ALA A 120 -12.65 -3.71 -4.80
N ARG A 121 -11.56 -3.12 -4.30
CA ARG A 121 -10.20 -3.63 -4.55
C ARG A 121 -9.99 -4.96 -3.86
N THR A 122 -9.24 -5.83 -4.53
CA THR A 122 -8.97 -7.21 -4.18
C THR A 122 -7.48 -7.45 -4.04
N ILE A 123 -7.09 -8.60 -3.47
CA ILE A 123 -5.68 -9.03 -3.44
C ILE A 123 -5.05 -9.02 -4.83
N LYS A 124 -5.82 -9.38 -5.88
CA LYS A 124 -5.30 -9.39 -7.24
C LYS A 124 -4.82 -8.01 -7.67
N ASP A 125 -5.54 -6.96 -7.29
CA ASP A 125 -5.18 -5.59 -7.65
C ASP A 125 -3.86 -5.17 -6.99
N ASP A 126 -3.63 -5.59 -5.75
CA ASP A 126 -2.35 -5.38 -5.05
C ASP A 126 -1.21 -6.16 -5.71
N ARG A 127 -1.45 -7.44 -6.04
CA ARG A 127 -0.47 -8.28 -6.76
C ARG A 127 -0.10 -7.66 -8.10
N ASP A 128 -1.08 -7.15 -8.84
CA ASP A 128 -0.85 -6.48 -10.13
C ASP A 128 0.00 -5.22 -9.93
N LEU A 129 -0.30 -4.39 -8.93
CA LEU A 129 0.53 -3.23 -8.56
C LEU A 129 1.99 -3.64 -8.31
N TYR A 130 2.24 -4.61 -7.44
CA TYR A 130 3.60 -5.02 -7.09
C TYR A 130 4.33 -5.68 -8.27
N SER A 131 3.65 -6.56 -8.99
CA SER A 131 4.25 -7.31 -10.09
C SER A 131 4.65 -6.41 -11.25
N ILE A 132 3.94 -5.30 -11.49
CA ILE A 132 4.31 -4.34 -12.53
C ILE A 132 5.38 -3.36 -12.01
N ALA A 133 5.19 -2.82 -10.81
CA ALA A 133 6.02 -1.72 -10.32
C ALA A 133 7.41 -2.16 -9.82
N LEU A 134 7.51 -3.36 -9.26
CA LEU A 134 8.70 -3.81 -8.54
C LEU A 134 9.49 -4.84 -9.36
N PRO A 135 10.79 -4.58 -9.63
CA PRO A 135 11.63 -5.51 -10.39
C PRO A 135 12.01 -6.75 -9.59
N GLU A 136 12.00 -6.69 -8.25
CA GLU A 136 12.43 -7.80 -7.40
C GLU A 136 11.46 -8.98 -7.35
N LYS A 137 10.23 -8.84 -7.85
CA LYS A 137 9.20 -9.90 -7.94
C LYS A 137 8.98 -10.69 -6.64
N ILE A 138 9.21 -10.04 -5.50
CA ILE A 138 8.89 -10.60 -4.18
C ILE A 138 7.37 -10.48 -3.98
N PRO A 139 6.66 -11.57 -3.65
CA PRO A 139 5.24 -11.48 -3.32
C PRO A 139 5.04 -10.80 -1.95
N ALA A 140 3.90 -10.11 -1.79
CA ALA A 140 3.45 -9.66 -0.47
C ALA A 140 2.90 -10.83 0.35
N ASP A 141 2.86 -10.64 1.67
CA ASP A 141 2.11 -11.51 2.57
C ASP A 141 0.73 -10.91 2.82
N PHE A 142 -0.31 -11.54 2.28
CA PHE A 142 -1.69 -11.07 2.42
C PHE A 142 -2.42 -11.67 3.61
N ARG A 143 -1.74 -12.43 4.47
CA ARG A 143 -2.36 -12.97 5.67
C ARG A 143 -2.68 -11.84 6.63
N LEU A 144 -3.88 -11.91 7.20
CA LEU A 144 -4.37 -11.03 8.24
C LEU A 144 -4.70 -11.86 9.47
N PRO A 145 -4.73 -11.26 10.68
CA PRO A 145 -5.25 -11.91 11.86
C PRO A 145 -6.66 -12.48 11.64
N PRO A 146 -7.13 -13.39 12.51
CA PRO A 146 -8.52 -13.82 12.53
C PRO A 146 -9.49 -12.63 12.54
N ARG A 147 -10.65 -12.81 11.89
CA ARG A 147 -11.61 -11.71 11.67
C ARG A 147 -11.98 -10.98 12.96
N ASP A 148 -12.24 -11.74 14.01
CA ASP A 148 -12.64 -11.20 15.32
C ASP A 148 -11.50 -10.51 16.07
N GLU A 149 -10.26 -10.71 15.65
CA GLU A 149 -9.09 -9.97 16.14
C GLU A 149 -8.90 -8.70 15.32
N PHE A 150 -8.88 -8.80 13.98
CA PHE A 150 -8.66 -7.65 13.09
C PHE A 150 -9.81 -6.62 13.12
N LEU A 151 -11.06 -7.09 13.12
CA LEU A 151 -12.28 -6.27 13.20
C LEU A 151 -12.85 -6.22 14.62
N GLY A 152 -12.15 -6.79 15.59
CA GLY A 152 -12.61 -6.85 16.96
C GLY A 152 -12.35 -5.58 17.76
N ARG A 153 -13.00 -5.53 18.92
CA ARG A 153 -12.64 -4.68 20.05
C ARG A 153 -12.05 -5.49 21.21
N ALA A 154 -11.86 -6.80 21.00
CA ALA A 154 -11.61 -7.77 22.07
C ALA A 154 -10.22 -7.66 22.70
N LYS A 155 -9.21 -7.20 21.96
CA LYS A 155 -7.87 -6.90 22.47
C LYS A 155 -7.66 -5.39 22.54
N SER A 156 -7.49 -4.83 23.73
CA SER A 156 -7.12 -3.41 23.88
C SER A 156 -5.83 -3.12 23.12
N GLY A 157 -5.87 -2.17 22.19
CA GLY A 157 -4.69 -1.73 21.43
C GLY A 157 -4.37 -2.54 20.17
N ALA A 158 -5.23 -3.49 19.76
CA ALA A 158 -5.09 -4.22 18.50
C ALA A 158 -6.36 -4.12 17.65
N GLY A 159 -6.21 -4.25 16.33
CA GLY A 159 -7.32 -4.21 15.37
C GLY A 159 -7.75 -2.80 14.94
N CYS A 160 -8.24 -2.71 13.70
CA CYS A 160 -8.62 -1.45 13.07
C CYS A 160 -9.66 -0.64 13.89
N PRO A 161 -10.72 -1.24 14.47
CA PRO A 161 -11.72 -0.46 15.20
C PRO A 161 -11.17 0.24 16.44
N ASN A 162 -10.28 -0.42 17.20
CA ASN A 162 -9.67 0.20 18.37
C ASN A 162 -8.79 1.39 18.00
N PHE A 163 -8.07 1.31 16.88
CA PHE A 163 -7.35 2.45 16.32
C PHE A 163 -8.31 3.61 16.02
N TRP A 164 -9.42 3.34 15.33
CA TRP A 164 -10.36 4.39 14.95
C TRP A 164 -11.11 5.00 16.13
N ASP A 165 -11.55 4.19 17.09
CA ASP A 165 -12.22 4.65 18.31
C ASP A 165 -11.27 5.57 19.10
N SER A 166 -9.99 5.19 19.24
CA SER A 166 -8.99 6.01 19.95
C SER A 166 -8.68 7.36 19.28
N HIS A 167 -9.07 7.54 18.02
CA HIS A 167 -8.83 8.74 17.23
C HIS A 167 -10.11 9.50 16.85
N GLU A 168 -11.29 9.05 17.28
CA GLU A 168 -12.58 9.70 16.95
C GLU A 168 -12.64 11.17 17.43
N HIS A 169 -11.94 11.47 18.52
CA HIS A 169 -11.86 12.81 19.11
C HIS A 169 -10.46 13.43 19.04
N CYS A 170 -9.54 12.84 18.27
CA CYS A 170 -8.21 13.42 18.18
C CYS A 170 -8.25 14.71 17.36
N GLY A 171 -8.04 15.86 18.02
CA GLY A 171 -8.08 17.19 17.40
C GLY A 171 -6.81 17.56 16.62
N ARG A 172 -5.95 16.59 16.31
CA ARG A 172 -4.69 16.75 15.56
C ARG A 172 -4.68 15.82 14.35
N GLU A 173 -3.89 16.17 13.34
CA GLU A 173 -3.58 15.25 12.23
C GLU A 173 -2.98 13.96 12.81
N CYS A 174 -3.68 12.84 12.62
CA CYS A 174 -3.26 11.54 13.15
C CYS A 174 -2.03 11.07 12.37
N ASN A 175 -1.00 10.58 13.07
CA ASN A 175 0.14 9.97 12.42
C ASN A 175 -0.28 8.61 11.85
N LEU A 176 -0.51 8.55 10.54
CA LEU A 176 -0.93 7.32 9.85
C LEU A 176 0.17 6.25 9.78
N TYR A 177 1.38 6.56 10.25
CA TYR A 177 2.52 5.64 10.33
C TYR A 177 2.67 4.98 11.71
N GLU A 178 1.86 5.36 12.71
CA GLU A 178 1.95 4.80 14.07
C GLU A 178 0.61 4.23 14.52
N TRP A 179 0.53 2.90 14.59
CA TRP A 179 -0.61 2.18 15.15
C TRP A 179 -0.56 2.26 16.69
N GLY A 180 -1.43 3.08 17.27
CA GLY A 180 -1.57 3.20 18.73
C GLY A 180 -2.56 4.29 19.10
N PRO A 181 -3.04 4.35 20.36
CA PRO A 181 -3.94 5.42 20.78
C PRO A 181 -3.28 6.80 20.59
N CYS A 182 -4.07 7.80 20.20
CA CYS A 182 -3.61 9.19 20.18
C CYS A 182 -3.06 9.55 21.58
N LYS A 183 -1.78 9.95 21.65
CA LYS A 183 -1.15 10.41 22.90
C LYS A 183 -1.55 11.84 23.26
#